data_AF-A0A643K188-F1
#
_entry.id   AF-A0A643K188-F1
#
_cell.length_a   1.000
_cell.length_b   1.000
_cell.length_c   1.000
_cell.angle_alpha   90.00
_cell.angle_beta   90.00
_cell.angle_gamma   90.00
#
_symmetry.space_group_name_H-M   'P 1'
#
loop_
_entity.id
_entity.type
_entity.pdbx_description
1 polymer ?
#
loop_
_entity_poly.entity_id
_entity_poly.type
_entity_poly.pdbx_seq_one_letter_code
_entity_poly.pdbx_strand_id
1 'polypeptide(L)' 'MKHCSHPGCSWQAIAPSADAALTQYAEHLVEEHSRTVDVDIPDGMVQIKLHEDAEWITTTFEEARELHDSVDDEYE' A
#
# COMPACT_ATOMS: atom_id res chain seq x y z
N MET A 1 4.00 8.68 19.05
CA MET A 1 2.84 7.77 18.95
C MET A 1 2.38 7.76 17.49
N LYS A 2 2.15 6.59 16.91
CA LYS A 2 1.67 6.42 15.53
C LYS A 2 0.16 6.20 15.55
N HIS A 3 -0.57 6.92 14.71
CA HIS A 3 -2.00 6.75 14.51
C HIS A 3 -2.24 6.39 13.04
N CYS A 4 -3.35 5.70 12.77
CA CYS A 4 -3.72 5.44 11.39
C CYS A 4 -4.11 6.75 10.69
N SER A 5 -3.65 6.91 9.45
CA SER A 5 -3.99 8.07 8.61
C SER A 5 -5.26 7.83 7.77
N HIS A 6 -5.85 6.64 7.84
CA HIS A 6 -7.04 6.30 7.07
C HIS A 6 -8.29 7.03 7.61
N PRO A 7 -9.10 7.67 6.76
CA PRO A 7 -10.28 8.41 7.20
C PRO A 7 -11.28 7.49 7.92
N GLY A 8 -11.58 7.79 9.18
CA GLY A 8 -12.51 7.01 10.00
C GLY A 8 -11.86 5.88 10.82
N CYS A 9 -10.57 5.61 10.65
CA CYS A 9 -9.87 4.65 11.49
C CYS A 9 -9.30 5.34 12.75
N SER A 10 -9.80 4.95 13.93
CA SER A 10 -9.36 5.50 15.22
C SER A 10 -8.21 4.70 15.85
N TRP A 11 -7.51 3.90 15.04
CA TRP A 11 -6.45 3.02 15.53
C TRP A 11 -5.19 3.79 15.92
N GLN A 12 -4.57 3.40 17.03
CA GLN A 12 -3.35 4.00 17.56
C GLN A 12 -2.41 2.92 18.12
N ALA A 13 -1.12 3.04 17.82
CA ALA A 13 -0.10 2.14 18.35
C ALA A 13 0.10 2.37 19.87
N ILE A 14 0.16 1.27 20.62
CA ILE A 14 0.35 1.25 22.09
C ILE A 14 1.74 0.67 22.44
N ALA A 15 2.69 0.76 21.51
CA ALA A 15 4.03 0.24 21.71
C ALA A 15 4.95 1.25 22.43
N PRO A 16 5.86 0.78 23.31
CA PRO A 16 6.77 1.64 24.09
C PRO A 16 7.92 2.23 23.26
N SER A 17 8.16 1.71 22.06
CA SER A 17 9.25 2.11 21.16
C SER A 17 8.71 2.47 19.77
N ALA A 18 9.39 3.39 19.08
CA ALA A 18 9.00 3.82 17.74
C ALA A 18 9.02 2.67 16.71
N ASP A 19 10.00 1.77 16.83
CA ASP A 19 10.15 0.59 15.97
C ASP A 19 8.98 -0.38 16.14
N ALA A 20 8.65 -0.74 17.38
CA ALA A 20 7.48 -1.57 17.68
C ALA A 20 6.15 -0.89 17.29
N ALA A 21 6.06 0.44 17.36
CA ALA A 21 4.90 1.18 16.88
C ALA A 21 4.76 1.14 15.35
N LEU A 22 5.87 1.05 14.61
CA LEU A 22 5.88 0.85 13.16
C LEU A 22 5.42 -0.55 12.80
N THR A 23 5.90 -1.58 13.51
CA THR A 23 5.45 -2.97 13.32
C THR A 23 3.94 -3.09 13.50
N GLN A 24 3.42 -2.63 14.64
CA GLN A 24 1.97 -2.67 14.91
C GLN A 24 1.15 -1.90 13.88
N TYR A 25 1.69 -0.77 13.39
CA TYR A 25 1.02 0.02 12.37
C TYR A 25 0.98 -0.70 11.02
N ALA A 26 2.07 -1.36 10.62
CA ALA A 26 2.12 -2.16 9.41
C ALA A 26 1.16 -3.35 9.48
N GLU A 27 1.10 -4.05 10.63
CA GLU A 27 0.16 -5.14 10.86
C GLU A 27 -1.30 -4.66 10.73
N HIS A 28 -1.65 -3.57 11.41
CA HIS A 28 -2.99 -2.98 11.32
C HIS A 28 -3.39 -2.58 9.89
N LEU A 29 -2.47 -1.98 9.13
CA LEU A 29 -2.74 -1.63 7.73
C LEU A 29 -3.03 -2.86 6.87
N VAL A 30 -2.32 -3.96 7.11
CA VAL A 30 -2.56 -5.22 6.38
C VAL A 30 -3.87 -5.86 6.81
N GLU A 31 -4.20 -5.89 8.10
CA GLU A 31 -5.41 -6.58 8.57
C GLU A 31 -6.70 -5.80 8.27
N GLU A 32 -6.73 -4.50 8.55
CA GLU A 32 -7.96 -3.69 8.51
C GLU A 32 -8.13 -2.90 7.21
N HIS A 33 -7.03 -2.61 6.52
CA HIS A 33 -7.03 -1.76 5.33
C HIS A 33 -6.50 -2.44 4.08
N SER A 34 -6.00 -3.69 4.15
CA SER A 34 -5.77 -4.45 2.93
C SER A 34 -7.09 -5.02 2.46
N ARG A 35 -7.42 -4.74 1.20
CA ARG A 35 -8.46 -5.47 0.50
C ARG A 35 -7.80 -6.72 -0.04
N THR A 36 -8.19 -7.89 0.46
CA THR A 36 -7.75 -9.16 -0.12
C THR A 36 -8.27 -9.22 -1.54
N VAL A 37 -7.37 -9.06 -2.51
CA VAL A 37 -7.69 -9.19 -3.93
C VAL A 37 -7.49 -10.66 -4.26
N ASP A 38 -8.60 -11.39 -4.43
CA ASP A 38 -8.60 -12.79 -4.91
C ASP A 38 -8.31 -12.78 -6.41
N VAL A 39 -7.04 -12.55 -6.76
CA VAL A 39 -6.55 -12.65 -8.14
C VAL A 39 -5.29 -13.50 -8.13
N ASP A 40 -5.25 -14.46 -9.04
CA ASP A 40 -4.10 -15.30 -9.27
C ASP A 40 -3.03 -14.44 -9.96
N ILE A 41 -2.15 -13.80 -9.18
CA ILE A 41 -1.01 -13.07 -9.73
C ILE A 41 0.11 -14.10 -9.96
N PRO A 42 0.55 -14.31 -11.21
CA PRO A 42 1.65 -15.25 -11.47
C PRO A 42 2.93 -14.81 -10.75
N ASP A 43 3.73 -15.79 -10.30
CA ASP A 43 5.00 -15.55 -9.61
C ASP A 43 5.90 -14.57 -10.38
N GLY A 44 6.36 -13.52 -9.68
CA GLY A 44 7.19 -12.46 -10.25
C GLY A 44 6.43 -11.28 -10.85
N MET A 45 5.09 -11.31 -10.84
CA MET A 45 4.24 -10.17 -11.21
C MET A 45 3.58 -9.54 -9.98
N VAL A 46 3.19 -8.28 -10.14
CA VAL A 46 2.46 -7.47 -9.15
C VAL A 46 1.30 -6.77 -9.86
N GLN A 47 0.22 -6.52 -9.13
CA GLN A 47 -0.91 -5.77 -9.67
C GLN A 47 -0.94 -4.38 -9.05
N ILE A 48 -0.84 -3.36 -9.89
CA ILE A 48 -0.82 -1.95 -9.47
C ILE A 48 -2.02 -1.22 -10.05
N LYS A 49 -2.41 -0.15 -9.36
CA LYS A 49 -3.45 0.77 -9.81
C LYS A 49 -2.85 2.18 -9.77
N LEU A 50 -2.73 2.82 -10.93
CA LEU A 50 -2.05 4.12 -11.03
C LEU A 50 -2.86 5.25 -10.36
N HIS A 51 -4.19 5.15 -10.39
CA HIS A 51 -5.11 6.11 -9.76
C HIS A 51 -6.33 5.40 -9.18
N GLU A 52 -7.07 6.04 -8.28
CA GLU A 52 -8.27 5.47 -7.65
C GLU A 52 -9.36 5.04 -8.66
N ASP A 53 -9.40 5.62 -9.86
CA ASP A 53 -10.34 5.28 -10.95
C ASP A 53 -9.71 4.49 -12.12
N ALA A 54 -8.40 4.21 -12.07
CA ALA A 54 -7.70 3.50 -13.14
C ALA A 54 -8.02 1.99 -13.18
N GLU A 55 -7.71 1.32 -14.30
CA GLU A 55 -7.77 -0.14 -14.35
C GLU A 55 -6.61 -0.76 -13.56
N TRP A 56 -6.83 -1.95 -13.02
CA TRP A 56 -5.76 -2.73 -12.37
C TRP A 56 -4.85 -3.32 -13.44
N ILE A 57 -3.55 -2.99 -13.38
CA ILE A 57 -2.55 -3.44 -14.34
C ILE A 57 -1.69 -4.50 -13.66
N THR A 58 -1.62 -5.70 -14.23
CA THR A 58 -0.68 -6.74 -13.80
C THR A 58 0.61 -6.60 -14.60
N THR A 59 1.72 -6.36 -13.91
CA THR A 59 3.03 -6.10 -14.52
C THR A 59 4.15 -6.66 -13.62
N THR A 60 5.41 -6.56 -14.05
CA THR A 60 6.56 -6.94 -13.22
C THR A 60 6.90 -5.84 -12.21
N PHE A 61 7.67 -6.17 -11.18
CA PHE A 61 8.10 -5.19 -10.18
C PHE A 61 8.93 -4.04 -10.79
N GLU A 62 9.74 -4.33 -11.81
CA GLU A 62 10.58 -3.34 -12.49
C GLU A 62 9.73 -2.33 -13.26
N GLU A 63 8.78 -2.83 -14.05
CA GLU A 63 7.84 -1.98 -14.80
C GLU A 63 6.89 -1.21 -13.88
N ALA A 64 6.44 -1.80 -12.77
CA ALA A 64 5.63 -1.09 -11.78
C ALA A 64 6.36 0.14 -11.21
N ARG A 65 7.68 0.02 -10.98
CA ARG A 65 8.51 1.12 -10.51
C ARG A 65 8.63 2.22 -11.57
N GLU A 66 8.84 1.87 -12.83
CA GLU A 66 8.92 2.84 -13.93
C GLU A 66 7.58 3.54 -14.18
N LEU A 67 6.47 2.82 -14.08
CA LEU A 67 5.13 3.39 -14.19
C LEU A 67 4.83 4.37 -13.05
N HIS A 68 5.26 4.08 -11.82
CA HIS A 68 5.04 5.00 -10.71
C HIS A 68 5.95 6.24 -10.78
N ASP A 69 7.17 6.10 -11.31
CA ASP A 69 8.13 7.20 -11.52
C ASP A 69 7.65 8.15 -12.64
N SER A 70 7.15 7.61 -13.75
CA SER A 70 6.63 8.38 -14.88
C SER A 70 5.31 9.12 -14.60
N VAL A 71 4.49 8.62 -13.67
CA VAL A 71 3.24 9.29 -13.27
C VAL A 71 3.49 10.44 -12.29
N ASP A 72 4.63 10.46 -11.59
CA ASP A 72 5.05 11.56 -10.72
C ASP A 72 5.53 12.79 -11.54
N ASP A 73 6.14 12.55 -12.72
CA ASP A 73 6.68 13.60 -13.62
C ASP A 73 5.59 14.37 -14.41
N GLU A 74 4.41 13.77 -14.65
CA GLU A 74 3.30 14.43 -15.37
C GLU A 74 2.41 15.33 -14.49
N TYR A 75 2.74 15.51 -13.21
CA TYR A 75 2.01 16.38 -12.27
C TYR A 75 2.90 17.47 -11.61
N GLU A 76 3.98 17.92 -12.27
CA GLU A 76 4.72 19.17 -11.93
C GLU A 76 4.30 20.40 -12.75
#